data_AF-A0A2N3PP07-F1
#
_entry.id   AF-A0A2N3PP07-F1
#
_cell.length_a   1.000
_cell.length_b   1.000
_cell.length_c   1.000
_cell.angle_alpha   90.00
_cell.angle_beta   90.00
_cell.angle_gamma   90.00
#
_symmetry.space_group_name_H-M   'P 1'
#
loop_
_entity.id
_entity.type
_entity.pdbx_description
1 polymer ?
#
loop_
_entity_poly.entity_id
_entity_poly.type
_entity_poly.pdbx_seq_one_letter_code
_entity_poly.pdbx_strand_id
1 'polypeptide(L)'
;MGQVNLTNTTGSSVTITNFTVNNSPIQSSGTVISSGDTSFGTYNEQPWKEYSDLDLQITVNGTNWQINLNTDHYFGGGDFHYPGQGSDVTFTLIGLQGSSGQSLQLLLSYSRQDADYLIASQDQSKLLNIVN
;
A
#
# COMPACT_ATOMS: atom_id res chain seq x y z
N MET A 1 -1.63 -5.77 -17.16
CA MET A 1 -0.87 -4.76 -16.40
C MET A 1 -1.11 -5.02 -14.93
N GLY A 2 -0.11 -4.96 -14.07
CA GLY A 2 -0.30 -5.11 -12.63
C GLY A 2 -0.82 -3.82 -12.00
N GLN A 3 -1.98 -3.89 -11.33
CA GLN A 3 -2.53 -2.76 -10.59
C GLN A 3 -1.90 -2.64 -9.20
N VAL A 4 -1.72 -1.40 -8.75
CA VAL A 4 -1.23 -1.06 -7.42
C VAL A 4 -2.10 0.05 -6.86
N ASN A 5 -3.04 -0.32 -6.01
CA ASN A 5 -4.08 0.57 -5.52
C ASN A 5 -3.86 0.90 -4.04
N LEU A 6 -4.28 2.10 -3.61
CA LEU A 6 -4.27 2.53 -2.22
C LEU A 6 -5.65 3.07 -1.83
N THR A 7 -6.33 2.37 -0.94
CA THR A 7 -7.66 2.76 -0.42
C THR A 7 -7.52 3.40 0.94
N ASN A 8 -8.14 4.57 1.12
CA ASN A 8 -8.10 5.30 2.37
C ASN A 8 -9.39 5.08 3.18
N THR A 9 -9.30 4.41 4.32
CA THR A 9 -10.44 4.25 5.26
C THR A 9 -10.15 4.84 6.65
N THR A 10 -9.19 5.77 6.72
CA THR A 10 -8.70 6.35 7.98
C THR A 10 -9.67 7.34 8.63
N GLY A 11 -10.74 7.75 7.94
CA GLY A 11 -11.66 8.78 8.40
C GLY A 11 -11.15 10.21 8.20
N SER A 12 -9.96 10.39 7.61
CA SER A 12 -9.38 11.70 7.24
C SER A 12 -8.79 11.62 5.82
N SER A 13 -8.55 12.76 5.18
CA SER A 13 -7.81 12.77 3.92
C SER A 13 -6.34 12.37 4.14
N VAL A 14 -5.79 11.63 3.19
CA VAL A 14 -4.40 11.17 3.18
C VAL A 14 -3.70 11.81 1.99
N THR A 15 -2.52 12.39 2.21
CA THR A 15 -1.65 12.88 1.13
C THR A 15 -0.51 11.89 0.92
N ILE A 16 -0.34 11.34 -0.29
CA ILE A 16 0.83 10.54 -0.65
C ILE A 16 2.03 11.47 -0.79
N THR A 17 3.09 11.25 0.00
CA THR A 17 4.36 11.97 -0.14
C THR A 17 5.41 11.15 -0.90
N ASN A 18 5.41 9.83 -0.73
CA ASN A 18 6.14 8.87 -1.55
C ASN A 18 5.33 7.59 -1.73
N PHE A 19 5.33 7.01 -2.93
CA PHE A 19 4.79 5.67 -3.14
C PHE A 19 5.54 5.00 -4.29
N THR A 20 6.50 4.15 -3.97
CA THR A 20 7.35 3.46 -4.94
C THR A 20 7.29 1.95 -4.78
N VAL A 21 7.45 1.23 -5.88
CA VAL A 21 7.76 -0.20 -5.91
C VAL A 21 9.05 -0.37 -6.69
N ASN A 22 10.03 -1.08 -6.11
CA ASN A 22 11.36 -1.25 -6.71
C ASN A 22 12.01 0.08 -7.15
N ASN A 23 11.82 1.15 -6.37
CA ASN A 23 12.22 2.54 -6.65
C ASN A 23 11.47 3.24 -7.80
N SER A 24 10.48 2.60 -8.41
CA SER A 24 9.67 3.20 -9.47
C SER A 24 8.38 3.81 -8.89
N PRO A 25 8.07 5.08 -9.22
CA PRO A 25 6.93 5.78 -8.64
C PRO A 25 5.60 5.19 -9.14
N ILE A 26 4.72 4.88 -8.19
CA ILE A 26 3.35 4.42 -8.45
C ILE A 26 2.39 5.60 -8.57
N GLN A 27 2.59 6.61 -7.72
CA GLN A 27 1.79 7.83 -7.67
C GLN A 27 2.68 9.05 -7.54
N SER A 28 2.17 10.19 -7.99
CA SER A 28 2.86 11.47 -7.81
C SER A 28 2.77 11.93 -6.35
N SER A 29 3.87 12.49 -5.83
CA SER A 29 3.86 13.17 -4.53
C SER A 29 2.83 14.31 -4.54
N GLY A 30 2.11 14.48 -3.43
CA GLY A 30 1.02 15.44 -3.27
C GLY A 30 -0.35 14.91 -3.67
N THR A 31 -0.46 13.67 -4.14
CA THR A 31 -1.77 13.05 -4.44
C THR A 31 -2.60 12.93 -3.17
N VAL A 32 -3.79 13.52 -3.15
CA VAL A 32 -4.72 13.48 -2.01
C VAL A 32 -5.79 12.42 -2.25
N ILE A 33 -6.02 11.57 -1.26
CA ILE A 33 -7.06 10.54 -1.25
C ILE A 33 -8.05 10.89 -0.13
N SER A 34 -9.30 11.22 -0.47
CA SER A 34 -10.34 11.47 0.54
C SER A 34 -10.64 10.18 1.31
N SER A 35 -11.22 10.32 2.51
CA SER A 35 -11.70 9.14 3.23
C SER A 35 -12.80 8.44 2.43
N GLY A 36 -12.64 7.13 2.22
CA GLY A 36 -13.52 6.29 1.41
C GLY A 36 -13.07 6.13 -0.05
N ASP A 37 -12.10 6.92 -0.51
CA ASP A 37 -11.63 6.89 -1.89
C ASP A 37 -10.43 5.94 -2.07
N THR A 38 -10.20 5.57 -3.34
CA THR A 38 -9.07 4.76 -3.78
C THR A 38 -8.25 5.53 -4.81
N SER A 39 -6.92 5.56 -4.62
CA SER A 39 -5.98 5.96 -5.66
C SER A 39 -5.54 4.74 -6.46
N PHE A 40 -5.55 4.86 -7.79
CA PHE A 40 -5.27 3.77 -8.73
C PHE A 40 -3.93 4.01 -9.42
N GLY A 41 -3.00 3.08 -9.21
CA GLY A 41 -1.69 3.06 -9.86
C GLY A 41 -1.46 1.78 -10.64
N THR A 42 -0.40 1.76 -11.44
CA THR A 42 0.02 0.56 -12.16
C THR A 42 1.53 0.40 -12.08
N TYR A 43 2.00 -0.84 -11.99
CA TYR A 43 3.42 -1.18 -12.03
C TYR A 43 3.66 -2.34 -13.00
N ASN A 44 4.40 -2.07 -14.07
CA ASN A 44 4.61 -3.02 -15.17
C ASN A 44 6.06 -3.15 -15.60
N GLU A 45 6.98 -2.52 -14.89
CA GLU A 45 8.39 -2.53 -15.26
C GLU A 45 9.01 -3.91 -15.06
N GLN A 46 8.51 -4.66 -14.07
CA GLN A 46 8.99 -5.99 -13.72
C GLN A 46 7.84 -6.95 -13.37
N PRO A 47 8.03 -8.26 -13.57
CA PRO A 47 7.12 -9.30 -13.06
C PRO A 47 6.99 -9.23 -11.54
N TRP A 48 5.83 -9.63 -11.00
CA TRP A 48 5.61 -9.67 -9.54
C TRP A 48 6.65 -10.52 -8.79
N LYS A 49 7.24 -11.53 -9.44
CA LYS A 49 8.30 -12.39 -8.88
C LYS A 49 9.62 -11.66 -8.63
N GLU A 50 9.83 -10.51 -9.26
CA GLU A 50 11.03 -9.69 -9.15
C GLU A 50 10.82 -8.52 -8.18
N TYR A 51 9.76 -8.55 -7.38
CA TYR A 51 9.58 -7.61 -6.28
C TYR A 51 10.79 -7.65 -5.32
N SER A 52 11.21 -6.46 -4.91
CA SER A 52 12.29 -6.26 -3.95
C SER A 52 11.93 -5.30 -2.83
N ASP A 53 11.15 -4.26 -3.13
CA ASP A 53 10.89 -3.15 -2.22
C ASP A 53 9.56 -2.44 -2.51
N LEU A 54 8.93 -1.96 -1.45
CA LEU A 54 7.86 -0.97 -1.46
C LEU A 54 8.18 0.08 -0.40
N ASP A 55 8.16 1.35 -0.79
CA ASP A 55 8.22 2.48 0.13
C ASP A 55 6.95 3.32 -0.03
N LEU A 56 6.19 3.42 1.05
CA LEU A 56 4.97 4.21 1.13
C LEU A 56 5.12 5.21 2.27
N GLN A 57 5.10 6.49 1.91
CA GLN A 57 5.08 7.61 2.83
C GLN A 57 3.83 8.45 2.57
N ILE A 58 3.14 8.80 3.64
CA ILE A 58 1.91 9.57 3.58
C ILE A 58 1.84 10.60 4.71
N THR A 59 1.07 11.67 4.51
CA THR A 59 0.74 12.64 5.54
C THR A 59 -0.75 12.54 5.88
N VAL A 60 -1.05 12.46 7.17
CA VAL A 60 -2.43 12.43 7.71
C VAL A 60 -2.51 13.39 8.87
N ASN A 61 -3.39 14.39 8.79
CA ASN A 61 -3.56 15.43 9.82
C ASN A 61 -2.24 16.11 10.25
N GLY A 62 -1.31 16.29 9.30
CA GLY A 62 -0.01 16.92 9.53
C GLY A 62 1.08 15.98 10.07
N THR A 63 0.75 14.73 10.39
CA THR A 63 1.73 13.70 10.80
C THR A 63 2.19 12.91 9.58
N ASN A 64 3.50 12.72 9.43
CA ASN A 64 4.07 11.87 8.40
C ASN A 64 4.20 10.42 8.89
N TRP A 65 3.77 9.50 8.05
CA TRP A 65 3.75 8.07 8.29
C TRP A 65 4.50 7.36 7.17
N GLN A 66 5.29 6.34 7.51
CA GLN A 66 6.06 5.57 6.55
C GLN A 66 5.97 4.08 6.83
N ILE A 67 5.99 3.30 5.75
CA ILE A 67 6.36 1.90 5.78
C ILE A 67 7.28 1.57 4.61
N ASN A 68 8.35 0.82 4.89
CA ASN A 68 9.23 0.22 3.91
C ASN A 68 9.15 -1.29 4.05
N LEU A 69 8.81 -1.99 2.97
CA LEU A 69 8.65 -3.44 2.95
C LEU A 69 9.56 -4.05 1.90
N ASN A 70 10.46 -4.93 2.32
CA ASN A 70 11.16 -5.83 1.41
C ASN A 70 10.45 -7.19 1.34
N THR A 71 10.96 -8.09 0.49
CA THR A 71 10.39 -9.43 0.27
C THR A 71 10.17 -10.22 1.56
N ASP A 72 11.09 -10.11 2.54
CA ASP A 72 11.06 -10.86 3.80
C ASP A 72 10.07 -10.29 4.82
N HIS A 73 9.77 -8.99 4.74
CA HIS A 73 8.87 -8.30 5.67
C HIS A 73 7.47 -8.07 5.08
N TYR A 74 7.24 -8.52 3.85
CA TYR A 74 5.98 -8.41 3.14
C TYR A 74 4.86 -9.27 3.79
N PHE A 75 3.65 -9.20 3.23
CA PHE A 75 2.43 -9.85 3.73
C PHE A 75 2.38 -11.36 3.42
N GLY A 76 3.28 -12.14 4.01
CA GLY A 76 3.26 -13.61 3.95
C GLY A 76 3.78 -14.26 2.67
N GLY A 77 4.05 -13.49 1.60
CA GLY A 77 4.66 -13.96 0.35
C GLY A 77 3.85 -15.02 -0.41
N GLY A 78 4.19 -15.26 -1.68
CA GLY A 78 3.53 -16.28 -2.52
C GLY A 78 3.03 -15.72 -3.86
N ASP A 79 2.32 -16.58 -4.59
CA ASP A 79 1.89 -16.26 -5.96
C ASP A 79 0.97 -15.04 -5.99
N PHE A 80 1.38 -14.04 -6.77
CA PHE A 80 0.64 -12.79 -6.98
C PHE A 80 0.44 -11.91 -5.74
N HIS A 81 1.18 -12.14 -4.64
CA HIS A 81 1.11 -11.25 -3.48
C HIS A 81 1.77 -9.89 -3.72
N TYR A 82 2.83 -9.90 -4.53
CA TYR A 82 3.68 -8.75 -4.74
C TYR A 82 3.18 -7.89 -5.91
N PRO A 83 3.37 -6.56 -5.89
CA PRO A 83 3.09 -5.71 -7.03
C PRO A 83 3.98 -6.06 -8.23
N GLY A 84 3.42 -6.03 -9.45
CA GLY A 84 4.18 -6.25 -10.69
C GLY A 84 3.33 -6.88 -11.79
N GLN A 85 3.92 -7.06 -12.97
CA GLN A 85 3.21 -7.66 -14.09
C GLN A 85 2.61 -9.02 -13.71
N GLY A 86 1.32 -9.21 -13.96
CA GLY A 86 0.58 -10.44 -13.65
C GLY A 86 -0.07 -10.47 -12.26
N SER A 87 0.06 -9.41 -11.47
CA SER A 87 -0.49 -9.29 -10.12
C SER A 87 -1.23 -7.96 -9.93
N ASP A 88 -2.42 -8.02 -9.36
CA ASP A 88 -3.17 -6.85 -8.92
C ASP A 88 -3.14 -6.80 -7.39
N VAL A 89 -2.69 -5.68 -6.82
CA VAL A 89 -2.60 -5.48 -5.37
C VAL A 89 -3.34 -4.23 -4.95
N THR A 90 -4.04 -4.32 -3.83
CA THR A 90 -4.73 -3.21 -3.19
C THR A 90 -4.32 -3.14 -1.73
N PHE A 91 -3.73 -2.01 -1.37
CA PHE A 91 -3.45 -1.68 0.01
C PHE A 91 -4.60 -0.89 0.60
N THR A 92 -5.04 -1.24 1.81
CA THR A 92 -6.09 -0.49 2.53
C THR A 92 -5.52 0.08 3.81
N LEU A 93 -5.58 1.41 3.92
CA LEU A 93 -5.21 2.14 5.13
C LEU A 93 -6.38 2.14 6.11
N ILE A 94 -6.16 1.61 7.32
CA ILE A 94 -7.18 1.52 8.37
C ILE A 94 -6.67 2.19 9.64
N GLY A 95 -7.58 2.93 10.28
CA GLY A 95 -7.44 3.40 11.65
C GLY A 95 -6.80 4.78 11.79
N LEU A 96 -7.33 5.53 12.75
CA LEU A 96 -6.72 6.64 13.49
C LEU A 96 -7.43 6.65 14.85
N GLN A 97 -6.93 5.93 15.86
CA GLN A 97 -7.49 6.04 17.22
C GLN A 97 -6.49 6.68 18.19
N GLY A 98 -7.01 7.64 18.96
CA GLY A 98 -6.25 8.56 19.80
C GLY A 98 -6.08 8.18 21.27
N SER A 99 -5.66 9.19 22.03
CA SER A 99 -5.36 9.29 23.47
C SER A 99 -4.20 8.46 24.05
N SER A 100 -3.80 7.34 23.46
CA SER A 100 -2.59 6.60 23.94
C SER A 100 -1.79 5.84 22.88
N GLY A 101 -2.22 5.77 21.62
CA GLY A 101 -1.48 5.04 20.58
C GLY A 101 -2.01 5.30 19.18
N GLN A 102 -1.45 6.30 18.49
CA GLN A 102 -1.69 6.53 17.08
C GLN A 102 -1.09 5.34 16.30
N SER A 103 -1.94 4.47 15.76
CA SER A 103 -1.49 3.41 14.85
C SER A 103 -2.26 3.52 13.54
N LEU A 104 -1.50 3.47 12.45
CA LEU A 104 -2.03 3.43 11.09
C LEU A 104 -1.64 2.08 10.50
N GLN A 105 -2.65 1.31 10.10
CA GLN A 105 -2.48 -0.06 9.61
C GLN A 105 -2.61 -0.10 8.09
N LEU A 106 -1.80 -0.96 7.47
CA LEU A 106 -1.87 -1.33 6.07
C LEU A 106 -2.34 -2.78 5.96
N LEU A 107 -3.44 -3.01 5.26
CA LEU A 107 -3.88 -4.34 4.84
C LEU A 107 -3.58 -4.57 3.37
N LEU A 108 -3.27 -5.81 3.00
CA LEU A 108 -3.13 -6.23 1.62
C LEU A 108 -4.32 -7.07 1.17
N SER A 109 -4.87 -6.74 0.01
CA SER A 109 -5.63 -7.67 -0.83
C SER A 109 -4.95 -7.80 -2.19
N TYR A 110 -5.00 -8.98 -2.79
CA TYR A 110 -4.27 -9.27 -4.02
C TYR A 110 -5.00 -10.27 -4.91
N SER A 111 -4.65 -10.33 -6.18
CA SER A 111 -5.10 -11.38 -7.09
C SER A 111 -4.12 -11.57 -8.23
N ARG A 112 -4.23 -12.72 -8.90
CA ARG A 112 -3.70 -12.82 -10.26
C ARG A 112 -4.39 -11.75 -11.12
N GLN A 113 -3.62 -11.14 -12.02
CA GLN A 113 -4.18 -10.28 -13.03
C GLN A 113 -5.28 -11.03 -13.81
N ASP A 114 -6.40 -10.35 -14.05
CA ASP A 114 -7.59 -10.88 -14.74
C ASP A 114 -8.39 -11.94 -13.93
N ALA A 115 -8.16 -12.04 -12.62
CA ALA A 115 -9.05 -12.81 -11.75
C ALA A 115 -10.33 -12.02 -11.42
N ASP A 116 -11.44 -12.73 -11.23
CA ASP A 116 -12.74 -12.12 -10.90
C ASP A 116 -12.88 -11.71 -9.42
N TYR A 117 -11.86 -11.98 -8.59
CA TYR A 117 -11.92 -11.75 -7.14
C TYR A 117 -10.55 -11.39 -6.57
N LEU A 118 -10.56 -10.59 -5.50
CA LEU A 118 -9.41 -10.30 -4.66
C LEU A 118 -9.37 -11.27 -3.47
N ILE A 119 -8.16 -11.63 -3.06
CA ILE A 119 -7.86 -12.43 -1.89
C ILE A 119 -7.32 -11.47 -0.82
N ALA A 120 -7.96 -11.42 0.34
CA ALA A 120 -7.38 -10.74 1.49
C ALA A 120 -6.20 -11.56 2.02
N SER A 121 -5.05 -10.90 2.23
CA SER A 121 -3.90 -11.56 2.86
C SER A 121 -4.29 -12.08 4.25
N GLN A 122 -3.81 -13.29 4.58
CA GLN A 122 -3.99 -13.91 5.89
C GLN A 122 -2.89 -13.51 6.87
N ASP A 123 -1.85 -12.81 6.41
CA ASP A 123 -0.84 -12.22 7.30
C ASP A 123 -1.45 -11.02 8.05
N GLN A 124 -0.91 -10.73 9.23
CA GLN A 124 -1.37 -9.60 10.03
C GLN A 124 -1.17 -8.28 9.27
N SER A 125 -2.00 -7.27 9.59
CA SER A 125 -1.79 -5.90 9.15
C SER A 125 -0.35 -5.44 9.42
N LYS A 126 0.24 -4.66 8.52
CA LYS A 126 1.52 -4.00 8.80
C LYS A 126 1.26 -2.61 9.36
N LEU A 127 2.09 -2.17 10.31
CA LEU A 127 1.99 -0.84 10.90
C LEU A 127 2.86 0.15 10.14
N LEU A 128 2.32 1.33 9.86
CA LEU A 128 3.11 2.47 9.47
C LEU A 128 3.72 3.11 10.72
N ASN A 129 4.95 3.58 10.59
CA ASN A 129 5.71 4.26 11.64
C ASN A 129 5.62 5.77 11.44
N ILE A 130 5.57 6.52 12.55
CA ILE A 130 5.70 7.98 12.50
C ILE A 130 7.14 8.33 12.13
N VAL A 131 7.30 9.28 11.21
CA VAL A 131 8.59 9.86 10.82
C VAL A 131 8.59 11.36 11.10
N ASN A 132 9.62 11.83 11.81
CA ASN A 132 9.81 13.23 12.17
C ASN A 132 10.59 14.00 11.11
#